data_AF-A0AB36CHZ8-F1
#
_entry.id   AF-A0AB36CHZ8-F1
#
_cell.length_a   1.000
_cell.length_b   1.000
_cell.length_c   1.000
_cell.angle_alpha   90.00
_cell.angle_beta   90.00
_cell.angle_gamma   90.00
#
_symmetry.space_group_name_H-M   'P 1'
#
loop_
_entity.id
_entity.type
_entity.pdbx_description
1 polymer ?
#
loop_
_entity_poly.entity_id
_entity_poly.type
_entity_poly.pdbx_seq_one_letter_code
_entity_poly.pdbx_strand_id
1 'polypeptide(L)'
;MSGAVVSTNRSQAKAASTRPERSTRSNTKQKSRRSQGWMPNQHGAWFMLFIPPLMGLILQPSWAALPLLITWWAGYFTYFAITIWVKGRLRPKHLPPVLTYGAITALAGIAALITQWQLIAWLPIFAPIIAVAVYETIKRRERSLVSGWSTVLAAAMMLPTVASVSTNGTPAAVSADLWWATAWFALYFGGSIYYVKTLIRDFGNHARFIQSVGFHAAVFIGAIALAVAQPHTWPVAVVGALLAARSYAVPRIAQRHGKRIPPKYVGMIDGLVTVFVVVAAFAAFGS
;
A
#
# COMPACT_ATOMS: atom_id res chain seq x y z
N MET A 1 -84.27 57.96 5.14
CA MET A 1 -85.12 57.62 3.97
C MET A 1 -84.21 57.46 2.76
N SER A 2 -84.42 56.36 2.03
CA SER A 2 -84.03 56.00 0.64
C SER A 2 -82.85 56.73 -0.01
N GLY A 3 -81.79 56.05 -0.46
CA GLY A 3 -81.74 55.27 -1.71
C GLY A 3 -81.20 56.17 -2.84
N ALA A 4 -80.37 55.78 -3.82
CA ALA A 4 -79.85 54.50 -4.26
C ALA A 4 -78.54 54.69 -5.09
N VAL A 5 -77.64 53.71 -4.96
CA VAL A 5 -76.84 53.02 -6.00
C VAL A 5 -76.72 53.64 -7.41
N VAL A 6 -75.48 53.87 -7.87
CA VAL A 6 -75.01 53.47 -9.22
C VAL A 6 -73.54 53.03 -9.13
N SER A 7 -73.26 51.82 -9.63
CA SER A 7 -71.94 51.19 -9.74
C SER A 7 -71.10 51.77 -10.88
N THR A 8 -69.78 51.70 -10.79
CA THR A 8 -68.97 51.20 -11.92
C THR A 8 -67.66 50.59 -11.44
N ASN A 9 -67.38 49.44 -12.03
CA ASN A 9 -66.32 48.50 -11.73
C ASN A 9 -65.01 48.94 -12.40
N ARG A 10 -63.89 48.99 -11.67
CA ARG A 10 -62.56 48.88 -12.30
C ARG A 10 -61.59 48.17 -11.37
N SER A 11 -61.36 46.92 -11.72
CA SER A 11 -60.21 46.12 -11.34
C SER A 11 -58.91 46.85 -11.69
N GLN A 12 -57.91 46.80 -10.79
CA GLN A 12 -56.55 46.39 -11.13
C GLN A 12 -55.64 46.31 -9.88
N ALA A 13 -55.28 45.06 -9.58
CA ALA A 13 -54.00 44.55 -9.09
C ALA A 13 -53.16 45.42 -8.14
N LYS A 14 -53.21 45.01 -6.88
CA LYS A 14 -52.25 45.27 -5.80
C LYS A 14 -50.84 44.86 -6.23
N ALA A 15 -49.91 45.82 -6.27
CA ALA A 15 -48.50 45.60 -6.55
C ALA A 15 -47.89 44.61 -5.55
N ALA A 16 -47.48 43.44 -6.05
CA ALA A 16 -46.78 42.42 -5.27
C ALA A 16 -45.31 42.80 -5.13
N SER A 17 -44.83 42.89 -3.89
CA SER A 17 -43.43 43.06 -3.56
C SER A 17 -42.63 41.81 -3.97
N THR A 18 -41.79 41.92 -4.98
CA THR A 18 -40.83 40.87 -5.36
C THR A 18 -39.66 40.84 -4.37
N ARG A 19 -39.77 39.96 -3.39
CA ARG A 19 -38.65 39.56 -2.51
C ARG A 19 -37.73 38.63 -3.33
N PRO A 20 -36.42 38.87 -3.45
CA PRO A 20 -35.56 37.96 -4.17
C PRO A 20 -35.46 36.64 -3.41
N GLU A 21 -35.84 35.57 -4.09
CA GLU A 21 -35.79 34.20 -3.60
C GLU A 21 -34.33 33.83 -3.32
N ARG A 22 -33.99 33.71 -2.03
CA ARG A 22 -32.66 33.30 -1.59
C ARG A 22 -32.48 31.84 -1.98
N SER A 23 -31.87 31.59 -3.14
CA SER A 23 -31.54 30.24 -3.60
C SER A 23 -30.68 29.54 -2.53
N THR A 24 -31.31 28.68 -1.75
CA THR A 24 -30.65 27.76 -0.84
C THR A 24 -29.96 26.71 -1.69
N ARG A 25 -28.76 27.03 -2.22
CA ARG A 25 -27.82 26.03 -2.71
C ARG A 25 -27.50 25.12 -1.53
N SER A 26 -28.23 24.03 -1.41
CA SER A 26 -27.93 22.94 -0.48
C SER A 26 -26.62 22.33 -0.93
N ASN A 27 -25.53 22.86 -0.36
CA ASN A 27 -24.19 22.34 -0.55
C ASN A 27 -24.12 21.02 0.24
N THR A 28 -24.82 20.00 -0.24
CA THR A 28 -24.72 18.64 0.26
C THR A 28 -23.35 18.15 -0.15
N LYS A 29 -22.35 18.47 0.66
CA LYS A 29 -21.04 17.79 0.65
C LYS A 29 -21.35 16.30 0.70
N GLN A 30 -21.23 15.65 -0.45
CA GLN A 30 -21.48 14.22 -0.61
C GLN A 30 -20.62 13.52 0.45
N LYS A 31 -21.26 13.03 1.53
CA LYS A 31 -20.57 12.30 2.58
C LYS A 31 -19.97 11.08 1.88
N SER A 32 -18.65 11.12 1.67
CA SER A 32 -17.85 10.01 1.15
C SER A 32 -18.38 8.71 1.74
N ARG A 33 -19.04 7.86 0.93
CA ARG A 33 -19.58 6.56 1.36
C ARG A 33 -18.43 5.81 1.99
N ARG A 34 -18.49 5.57 3.31
CA ARG A 34 -17.49 4.74 4.01
C ARG A 34 -17.37 3.42 3.25
N SER A 35 -16.15 3.06 2.83
CA SER A 35 -15.88 1.91 1.97
C SER A 35 -16.53 0.64 2.53
N GLN A 36 -17.30 -0.06 1.70
CA GLN A 36 -18.02 -1.27 2.12
C GLN A 36 -17.12 -2.50 2.32
N GLY A 37 -15.80 -2.37 2.10
CA GLY A 37 -14.84 -3.47 2.21
C GLY A 37 -14.35 -4.04 0.88
N TRP A 38 -14.94 -3.61 -0.24
CA TRP A 38 -14.61 -4.15 -1.57
C TRP A 38 -13.25 -3.71 -2.11
N MET A 39 -12.79 -2.49 -1.81
CA MET A 39 -11.54 -1.99 -2.37
C MET A 39 -10.68 -1.27 -1.33
N PRO A 40 -9.42 -1.67 -1.14
CA PRO A 40 -8.43 -0.94 -0.37
C PRO A 40 -8.23 0.48 -0.92
N ASN A 41 -8.12 1.45 -0.02
CA ASN A 41 -7.90 2.86 -0.36
C ASN A 41 -6.44 3.32 -0.15
N GLN A 42 -5.52 2.38 0.08
CA GLN A 42 -4.12 2.66 0.40
C GLN A 42 -3.24 2.61 -0.84
N HIS A 43 -3.08 3.77 -1.48
CA HIS A 43 -2.40 3.86 -2.77
C HIS A 43 -0.91 3.45 -2.70
N GLY A 44 -0.22 3.76 -1.60
CA GLY A 44 1.20 3.40 -1.42
C GLY A 44 1.44 1.91 -1.13
N ALA A 45 0.42 1.18 -0.66
CA ALA A 45 0.57 -0.26 -0.35
C ALA A 45 0.51 -1.14 -1.61
N TRP A 46 -0.03 -0.62 -2.72
CA TRP A 46 -0.18 -1.39 -3.96
C TRP A 46 1.14 -1.81 -4.57
N PHE A 47 2.14 -0.92 -4.59
CA PHE A 47 3.47 -1.27 -5.11
C PHE A 47 4.10 -2.40 -4.31
N MET A 48 3.97 -2.34 -2.99
CA MET A 48 4.49 -3.39 -2.12
C MET A 48 3.74 -4.72 -2.30
N LEU A 49 2.42 -4.67 -2.57
CA LEU A 49 1.60 -5.86 -2.80
C LEU A 49 1.90 -6.55 -4.13
N PHE A 50 2.16 -5.78 -5.20
CA PHE A 50 2.29 -6.31 -6.55
C PHE A 50 3.74 -6.49 -7.01
N ILE A 51 4.64 -5.58 -6.66
CA ILE A 51 5.98 -5.55 -7.29
C ILE A 51 6.81 -6.78 -6.91
N PRO A 52 7.05 -7.13 -5.63
CA PRO A 52 7.86 -8.31 -5.30
C PRO A 52 7.36 -9.62 -5.94
N PRO A 53 6.07 -10.02 -5.84
CA PRO A 53 5.61 -11.25 -6.46
C PRO A 53 5.70 -11.22 -8.00
N LEU A 54 5.43 -10.07 -8.64
CA LEU A 54 5.59 -9.94 -10.09
C LEU A 54 7.06 -10.05 -10.50
N MET A 55 7.99 -9.49 -9.72
CA MET A 55 9.41 -9.67 -9.96
C MET A 55 9.83 -11.14 -9.86
N GLY A 56 9.29 -11.88 -8.89
CA GLY A 56 9.50 -13.33 -8.80
C GLY A 56 9.05 -14.06 -10.07
N LEU A 57 7.87 -13.71 -10.58
CA LEU A 57 7.33 -14.28 -11.83
C LEU A 57 8.14 -13.88 -13.07
N ILE A 58 8.58 -12.62 -13.16
CA ILE A 58 9.34 -12.11 -14.31
C ILE A 58 10.73 -12.76 -14.37
N LEU A 59 11.40 -12.87 -13.22
CA LEU A 59 12.74 -13.44 -13.13
C LEU A 59 12.74 -14.97 -13.29
N GLN A 60 11.67 -15.65 -12.86
CA GLN A 60 11.54 -17.10 -12.95
C GLN A 60 10.11 -17.48 -13.39
N PRO A 61 9.80 -17.36 -14.70
CA PRO A 61 8.45 -17.56 -15.22
C PRO A 61 7.92 -18.96 -14.99
N SER A 62 6.73 -19.07 -14.41
CA SER A 62 6.03 -20.34 -14.23
C SER A 62 4.52 -20.14 -14.19
N TRP A 63 3.80 -20.89 -15.02
CA TRP A 63 2.33 -20.92 -14.99
C TRP A 63 1.79 -21.47 -13.66
N ALA A 64 2.56 -22.34 -13.00
CA ALA A 64 2.21 -22.88 -11.68
C ALA A 64 2.25 -21.81 -10.58
N ALA A 65 2.84 -20.64 -10.82
CA ALA A 65 2.81 -19.53 -9.88
C ALA A 65 1.49 -18.75 -9.90
N LEU A 66 0.66 -18.87 -10.94
CA LEU A 66 -0.58 -18.09 -11.06
C LEU A 66 -1.56 -18.33 -9.90
N PRO A 67 -1.85 -19.58 -9.47
CA PRO A 67 -2.68 -19.82 -8.30
C PRO A 67 -2.11 -19.14 -7.04
N LEU A 68 -0.80 -19.22 -6.82
CA LEU A 68 -0.13 -18.58 -5.68
C LEU A 68 -0.26 -17.05 -5.70
N LEU A 69 -0.14 -16.42 -6.87
CA LEU A 69 -0.35 -14.98 -7.04
C LEU A 69 -1.80 -14.58 -6.72
N ILE A 70 -2.77 -15.36 -7.18
CA ILE A 70 -4.18 -15.15 -6.86
C ILE A 70 -4.41 -15.32 -5.36
N THR A 71 -3.85 -16.35 -4.73
CA THR A 71 -3.90 -16.54 -3.27
C THR A 71 -3.36 -15.33 -2.53
N TRP A 72 -2.21 -14.82 -2.94
CA TRP A 72 -1.58 -13.67 -2.29
C TRP A 72 -2.42 -12.40 -2.40
N TRP A 73 -2.85 -12.04 -3.61
CA TRP A 73 -3.63 -10.82 -3.81
C TRP A 73 -5.02 -10.95 -3.18
N ALA A 74 -5.76 -12.02 -3.45
CA ALA A 74 -7.06 -12.26 -2.83
C ALA A 74 -6.95 -12.35 -1.31
N GLY A 75 -5.86 -12.91 -0.78
CA GLY A 75 -5.57 -12.96 0.65
C GLY A 75 -5.45 -11.56 1.27
N TYR A 76 -4.79 -10.63 0.58
CA TYR A 76 -4.74 -9.23 1.01
C TYR A 76 -6.14 -8.57 1.01
N PHE A 77 -6.94 -8.78 -0.05
CA PHE A 77 -8.32 -8.27 -0.09
C PHE A 77 -9.19 -8.89 1.02
N THR A 78 -9.00 -10.18 1.32
CA THR A 78 -9.65 -10.89 2.42
C THR A 78 -9.28 -10.26 3.76
N TYR A 79 -7.99 -10.04 4.02
CA TYR A 79 -7.52 -9.38 5.24
C TYR A 79 -8.11 -7.97 5.40
N PHE A 80 -8.16 -7.19 4.31
CA PHE A 80 -8.76 -5.86 4.31
C PHE A 80 -10.27 -5.91 4.61
N ALA A 81 -11.00 -6.82 3.96
CA ALA A 81 -12.42 -7.04 4.18
C ALA A 81 -12.72 -7.46 5.63
N ILE A 82 -11.95 -8.41 6.18
CA ILE A 82 -12.06 -8.87 7.57
C ILE A 82 -11.82 -7.71 8.52
N THR A 83 -10.79 -6.90 8.27
CA THR A 83 -10.48 -5.73 9.10
C THR A 83 -11.65 -4.75 9.16
N ILE A 84 -12.31 -4.49 8.03
CA ILE A 84 -13.51 -3.63 7.97
C ILE A 84 -14.70 -4.29 8.66
N TRP A 85 -14.91 -5.59 8.48
CA TRP A 85 -16.00 -6.34 9.09
C TRP A 85 -15.87 -6.35 10.62
N VAL A 86 -14.68 -6.65 11.16
CA VAL A 86 -14.36 -6.61 12.59
C VAL A 86 -14.54 -5.20 13.15
N LYS A 87 -13.96 -4.18 12.51
CA LYS A 87 -14.14 -2.76 12.93
C LYS A 87 -15.59 -2.30 12.82
N GLY A 88 -16.35 -2.89 11.91
CA GLY A 88 -17.78 -2.71 11.74
C GLY A 88 -18.65 -3.46 12.76
N ARG A 89 -18.04 -4.06 13.79
CA ARG A 89 -18.72 -4.89 14.81
C ARG A 89 -19.45 -6.09 14.20
N LEU A 90 -18.81 -6.74 13.24
CA LEU A 90 -19.28 -7.98 12.60
C LEU A 90 -20.65 -7.87 11.91
N ARG A 91 -21.05 -6.66 11.49
CA ARG A 91 -22.36 -6.45 10.84
C ARG A 91 -22.47 -7.20 9.50
N PRO A 92 -23.60 -7.86 9.20
CA PRO A 92 -23.79 -8.64 7.97
C PRO A 92 -23.50 -7.88 6.68
N LYS A 93 -23.75 -6.56 6.64
CA LYS A 93 -23.47 -5.71 5.47
C LYS A 93 -21.99 -5.70 4.99
N HIS A 94 -21.04 -6.08 5.85
CA HIS A 94 -19.61 -6.12 5.53
C HIS A 94 -19.09 -7.55 5.30
N LEU A 95 -19.97 -8.55 5.41
CA LEU A 95 -19.63 -9.97 5.24
C LEU A 95 -19.40 -10.39 3.78
N PRO A 96 -20.14 -9.88 2.76
CA PRO A 96 -19.97 -10.37 1.38
C PRO A 96 -18.53 -10.28 0.85
N PRO A 97 -17.77 -9.16 1.02
CA PRO A 97 -16.37 -9.11 0.59
C PRO A 97 -15.48 -10.15 1.31
N VAL A 98 -15.75 -10.44 2.58
CA VAL A 98 -15.00 -11.44 3.36
C VAL A 98 -15.21 -12.83 2.76
N LEU A 99 -16.45 -13.19 2.47
CA LEU A 99 -16.78 -14.50 1.90
C LEU A 99 -16.25 -14.63 0.46
N THR A 100 -16.42 -13.61 -0.37
CA THR A 100 -15.97 -13.66 -1.77
C THR A 100 -14.46 -13.76 -1.86
N TYR A 101 -13.71 -12.83 -1.25
CA TYR A 101 -12.25 -12.88 -1.30
C TYR A 101 -11.70 -14.09 -0.53
N GLY A 102 -12.34 -14.46 0.59
CA GLY A 102 -11.95 -15.64 1.36
C GLY A 102 -12.11 -16.94 0.57
N ALA A 103 -13.21 -17.12 -0.15
CA ALA A 103 -13.42 -18.28 -1.03
C ALA A 103 -12.40 -18.30 -2.17
N ILE A 104 -12.14 -17.17 -2.84
CA ILE A 104 -11.12 -17.08 -3.89
C ILE A 104 -9.74 -17.44 -3.32
N THR A 105 -9.38 -16.91 -2.16
CA THR A 105 -8.10 -17.18 -1.49
C THR A 105 -7.97 -18.66 -1.17
N ALA A 106 -9.01 -19.29 -0.61
CA ALA A 106 -9.00 -20.70 -0.24
C ALA A 106 -8.87 -21.60 -1.48
N LEU A 107 -9.69 -21.36 -2.51
CA LEU A 107 -9.66 -22.15 -3.75
C LEU A 107 -8.32 -21.99 -4.49
N ALA A 108 -7.82 -20.77 -4.62
CA ALA A 108 -6.52 -20.51 -5.24
C ALA A 108 -5.37 -21.10 -4.41
N GLY A 109 -5.45 -21.03 -3.08
CA GLY A 109 -4.46 -21.62 -2.17
C GLY A 109 -4.42 -23.14 -2.27
N ILE A 110 -5.58 -23.80 -2.35
CA ILE A 110 -5.68 -25.23 -2.61
C ILE A 110 -5.08 -25.56 -3.99
N ALA A 111 -5.42 -24.80 -5.02
CA ALA A 111 -4.83 -24.97 -6.36
C ALA A 111 -3.30 -24.77 -6.37
N ALA A 112 -2.78 -23.80 -5.61
CA ALA A 112 -1.34 -23.58 -5.44
C ALA A 112 -0.66 -24.79 -4.78
N LEU A 113 -1.29 -25.41 -3.77
CA LEU A 113 -0.76 -26.60 -3.12
C LEU A 113 -0.90 -27.87 -3.96
N ILE A 114 -1.93 -27.97 -4.80
CA ILE A 114 -2.06 -29.07 -5.77
C ILE A 114 -0.96 -28.96 -6.84
N THR A 115 -0.68 -27.74 -7.31
CA THR A 115 0.35 -27.50 -8.32
C THR A 115 1.76 -27.60 -7.76
N GLN A 116 2.00 -27.16 -6.52
CA GLN A 116 3.30 -27.23 -5.87
C GLN A 116 3.16 -27.37 -4.34
N TRP A 117 3.00 -28.61 -3.87
CA TRP A 117 2.75 -28.90 -2.44
C TRP A 117 3.94 -28.51 -1.53
N GLN A 118 5.15 -28.48 -2.10
CA GLN A 118 6.39 -28.09 -1.42
C GLN A 118 6.35 -26.63 -0.93
N LEU A 119 5.39 -25.82 -1.39
CA LEU A 119 5.16 -24.47 -0.86
C LEU A 119 4.91 -24.46 0.65
N ILE A 120 4.50 -25.59 1.25
CA ILE A 120 4.40 -25.77 2.71
C ILE A 120 5.75 -25.50 3.41
N ALA A 121 6.88 -25.72 2.73
CA ALA A 121 8.22 -25.44 3.27
C ALA A 121 8.47 -23.95 3.55
N TRP A 122 7.64 -23.04 3.03
CA TRP A 122 7.71 -21.61 3.35
C TRP A 122 7.02 -21.23 4.67
N LEU A 123 6.17 -22.11 5.22
CA LEU A 123 5.44 -21.82 6.46
C LEU A 123 6.35 -21.45 7.64
N PRO A 124 7.49 -22.11 7.89
CA PRO A 124 8.41 -21.72 8.96
C PRO A 124 8.94 -20.28 8.84
N ILE A 125 9.02 -19.74 7.62
CA ILE A 125 9.47 -18.36 7.36
C ILE A 125 8.30 -17.37 7.51
N PHE A 126 7.14 -17.68 6.93
CA PHE A 126 5.98 -16.80 6.99
C PHE A 126 5.29 -16.79 8.36
N ALA A 127 5.26 -17.91 9.08
CA ALA A 127 4.59 -18.04 10.38
C ALA A 127 5.03 -16.99 11.40
N PRO A 128 6.34 -16.78 11.69
CA PRO A 128 6.75 -15.73 12.62
C PRO A 128 6.39 -14.32 12.12
N ILE A 129 6.49 -14.07 10.81
CA ILE A 129 6.13 -12.77 10.21
C ILE A 129 4.64 -12.48 10.42
N ILE A 130 3.79 -13.46 10.11
CA ILE A 130 2.33 -13.36 10.27
C ILE A 130 1.97 -13.27 11.76
N ALA A 131 2.62 -14.03 12.63
CA ALA A 131 2.39 -13.99 14.07
C ALA A 131 2.62 -12.58 14.63
N VAL A 132 3.67 -11.90 14.19
CA VAL A 132 3.93 -10.49 14.56
C VAL A 132 2.82 -9.57 14.05
N ALA A 133 2.37 -9.71 12.80
CA ALA A 133 1.26 -8.90 12.26
C ALA A 133 -0.04 -9.11 13.06
N VAL A 134 -0.37 -10.36 13.37
CA VAL A 134 -1.56 -10.73 14.14
C VAL A 134 -1.45 -10.18 15.56
N TYR A 135 -0.32 -10.36 16.23
CA TYR A 135 -0.07 -9.84 17.57
C TYR A 135 -0.23 -8.32 17.62
N GLU A 136 0.37 -7.58 16.68
CA GLU A 136 0.24 -6.13 16.59
C GLU A 136 -1.21 -5.70 16.28
N THR A 137 -1.94 -6.46 15.47
CA THR A 137 -3.36 -6.21 15.18
C THR A 137 -4.22 -6.39 16.43
N ILE A 138 -4.02 -7.48 17.19
CA ILE A 138 -4.73 -7.76 18.46
C ILE A 138 -4.44 -6.64 19.47
N LYS A 139 -3.19 -6.19 19.57
CA LYS A 139 -2.78 -5.07 20.44
C LYS A 139 -3.22 -3.70 19.89
N ARG A 140 -3.94 -3.64 18.76
CA ARG A 140 -4.41 -2.42 18.09
C ARG A 140 -3.26 -1.46 17.71
N ARG A 141 -2.07 -2.01 17.46
CA ARG A 141 -0.85 -1.33 17.07
C ARG A 141 -0.55 -1.46 15.57
N GLU A 142 -1.59 -1.59 14.74
CA GLU A 142 -1.49 -1.68 13.26
C GLU A 142 -0.65 -0.56 12.61
N ARG A 143 -0.44 0.56 13.32
CA ARG A 143 0.34 1.73 12.86
C ARG A 143 1.79 1.76 13.38
N SER A 144 2.23 0.74 14.11
CA SER A 144 3.58 0.65 14.65
C SER A 144 4.62 0.46 13.54
N LEU A 145 5.92 0.58 13.88
CA LEU A 145 6.97 0.18 12.94
C LEU A 145 7.03 -1.34 12.77
N VAL A 146 6.82 -2.08 13.86
CA VAL A 146 6.87 -3.55 13.88
C VAL A 146 5.80 -4.15 12.96
N SER A 147 4.56 -3.64 13.05
CA SER A 147 3.49 -4.06 12.15
C SER A 147 3.81 -3.75 10.69
N GLY A 148 4.38 -2.57 10.42
CA GLY A 148 4.78 -2.19 9.07
C GLY A 148 5.88 -3.09 8.51
N TRP A 149 6.93 -3.35 9.28
CA TRP A 149 8.02 -4.24 8.90
C TRP A 149 7.56 -5.68 8.68
N SER A 150 6.67 -6.20 9.53
CA SER A 150 6.08 -7.52 9.32
C SER A 150 5.34 -7.60 7.98
N THR A 151 4.56 -6.58 7.62
CA THR A 151 3.90 -6.56 6.31
C THR A 151 4.92 -6.45 5.16
N VAL A 152 5.95 -5.62 5.30
CA VAL A 152 7.04 -5.46 4.32
C VAL A 152 7.74 -6.78 4.06
N LEU A 153 8.11 -7.49 5.13
CA LEU A 153 8.80 -8.77 5.04
C LEU A 153 7.90 -9.80 4.38
N ALA A 154 6.62 -9.90 4.76
CA ALA A 154 5.69 -10.81 4.11
C ALA A 154 5.57 -10.53 2.60
N ALA A 155 5.45 -9.27 2.21
CA ALA A 155 5.34 -8.89 0.82
C ALA A 155 6.63 -9.11 0.03
N ALA A 156 7.80 -8.74 0.58
CA ALA A 156 9.09 -8.97 -0.06
C ALA A 156 9.36 -10.46 -0.24
N MET A 157 9.01 -11.29 0.75
CA MET A 157 9.20 -12.74 0.72
C MET A 157 8.38 -13.44 -0.36
N MET A 158 7.37 -12.79 -0.93
CA MET A 158 6.66 -13.32 -2.08
C MET A 158 7.50 -13.39 -3.35
N LEU A 159 8.53 -12.55 -3.51
CA LEU A 159 9.45 -12.63 -4.66
C LEU A 159 10.12 -14.01 -4.74
N PRO A 160 10.88 -14.47 -3.71
CA PRO A 160 11.57 -15.75 -3.78
C PRO A 160 10.58 -16.92 -3.65
N THR A 161 9.44 -16.74 -2.98
CA THR A 161 8.37 -17.75 -2.93
C THR A 161 7.83 -18.03 -4.32
N VAL A 162 7.45 -16.99 -5.07
CA VAL A 162 6.97 -17.11 -6.46
C VAL A 162 8.06 -17.68 -7.35
N ALA A 163 9.29 -17.17 -7.25
CA ALA A 163 10.40 -17.63 -8.07
C ALA A 163 10.71 -19.13 -7.85
N SER A 164 10.62 -19.62 -6.61
CA SER A 164 10.85 -21.03 -6.29
C SER A 164 9.86 -21.98 -6.96
N VAL A 165 8.68 -21.51 -7.39
CA VAL A 165 7.67 -22.34 -8.08
C VAL A 165 8.16 -22.79 -9.47
N SER A 166 9.11 -22.08 -10.08
CA SER A 166 9.77 -22.52 -11.32
C SER A 166 10.66 -23.76 -11.14
N THR A 167 11.04 -24.06 -9.91
CA THR A 167 11.89 -25.20 -9.56
C THR A 167 11.12 -26.20 -8.69
N ASN A 168 11.47 -26.35 -7.40
CA ASN A 168 10.84 -27.32 -6.51
C ASN A 168 9.94 -26.68 -5.44
N GLY A 169 9.71 -25.36 -5.48
CA GLY A 169 8.78 -24.65 -4.60
C GLY A 169 9.29 -24.44 -3.16
N THR A 170 10.55 -24.77 -2.88
CA THR A 170 11.13 -24.65 -1.53
C THR A 170 12.05 -23.43 -1.38
N PRO A 171 12.22 -22.90 -0.15
CA PRO A 171 13.22 -21.86 0.11
C PRO A 171 14.65 -22.25 -0.28
N ALA A 172 14.98 -23.54 -0.19
CA ALA A 172 16.33 -24.05 -0.48
C ALA A 172 16.70 -23.99 -1.98
N ALA A 173 15.71 -23.92 -2.88
CA ALA A 173 15.96 -23.81 -4.32
C ALA A 173 16.12 -22.36 -4.81
N VAL A 174 16.03 -21.37 -3.91
CA VAL A 174 16.14 -19.96 -4.26
C VAL A 174 17.63 -19.58 -4.37
N SER A 175 18.02 -19.00 -5.50
CA SER A 175 19.39 -18.54 -5.74
C SER A 175 19.79 -17.38 -4.83
N ALA A 176 21.09 -17.17 -4.66
CA ALA A 176 21.62 -16.05 -3.88
C ALA A 176 21.15 -14.69 -4.43
N ASP A 177 21.07 -14.54 -5.76
CA ASP A 177 20.65 -13.28 -6.40
C ASP A 177 19.18 -12.96 -6.13
N LEU A 178 18.30 -13.97 -6.10
CA LEU A 178 16.91 -13.77 -5.70
C LEU A 178 16.79 -13.37 -4.22
N TRP A 179 17.65 -13.90 -3.33
CA TRP A 179 17.73 -13.44 -1.95
C TRP A 179 18.23 -12.00 -1.84
N TRP A 180 19.21 -11.59 -2.66
CA TRP A 180 19.66 -10.20 -2.72
C TRP A 180 18.56 -9.26 -3.24
N ALA A 181 17.84 -9.66 -4.29
CA ALA A 181 16.67 -8.92 -4.78
C ALA A 181 15.59 -8.80 -3.71
N THR A 182 15.32 -9.89 -2.97
CA THR A 182 14.36 -9.91 -1.85
C THR A 182 14.77 -8.91 -0.77
N ALA A 183 16.04 -8.95 -0.35
CA ALA A 183 16.59 -8.02 0.64
C ALA A 183 16.49 -6.57 0.17
N TRP A 184 16.80 -6.31 -1.10
CA TRP A 184 16.69 -4.98 -1.70
C TRP A 184 15.26 -4.43 -1.65
N PHE A 185 14.25 -5.22 -2.05
CA PHE A 185 12.85 -4.79 -1.95
C PHE A 185 12.40 -4.63 -0.48
N ALA A 186 12.81 -5.53 0.41
CA ALA A 186 12.51 -5.41 1.85
C ALA A 186 13.10 -4.13 2.45
N LEU A 187 14.34 -3.79 2.11
CA LEU A 187 15.01 -2.58 2.57
C LEU A 187 14.37 -1.32 1.98
N TYR A 188 14.03 -1.32 0.68
CA TYR A 188 13.35 -0.19 0.06
C TYR A 188 11.98 0.09 0.69
N PHE A 189 11.09 -0.92 0.73
CA PHE A 189 9.77 -0.74 1.30
C PHE A 189 9.83 -0.51 2.81
N GLY A 190 10.75 -1.14 3.52
CA GLY A 190 11.00 -0.91 4.95
C GLY A 190 11.47 0.51 5.25
N GLY A 191 12.44 1.01 4.49
CA GLY A 191 12.93 2.39 4.57
C GLY A 191 11.84 3.42 4.30
N SER A 192 10.95 3.11 3.34
CA SER A 192 9.79 3.95 3.02
C SER A 192 8.89 4.18 4.25
N ILE A 193 8.78 3.23 5.18
CA ILE A 193 7.98 3.40 6.40
C ILE A 193 8.49 4.58 7.23
N TYR A 194 9.81 4.70 7.39
CA TYR A 194 10.42 5.80 8.14
C TYR A 194 10.27 7.10 7.37
N TYR A 195 10.67 7.08 6.09
CA TYR A 195 10.65 8.25 5.22
C TYR A 195 9.24 8.84 5.10
N VAL A 196 8.23 8.05 4.77
CA VAL A 196 6.86 8.52 4.63
C VAL A 196 6.33 9.07 5.96
N LYS A 197 6.67 8.45 7.10
CA LYS A 197 6.28 8.96 8.42
C LYS A 197 6.84 10.38 8.67
N THR A 198 8.06 10.70 8.21
CA THR A 198 8.62 12.07 8.34
C THR A 198 7.85 13.13 7.55
N LEU A 199 7.14 12.73 6.48
CA LEU A 199 6.41 13.65 5.61
C LEU A 199 4.97 13.90 6.06
N ILE A 200 4.37 12.96 6.79
CA ILE A 200 2.96 13.00 7.16
C ILE A 200 2.74 13.05 8.67
N ARG A 201 2.99 11.95 9.38
CA ARG A 201 2.47 11.72 10.74
C ARG A 201 3.44 12.21 11.79
N ASP A 202 4.71 11.90 11.59
CA ASP A 202 5.81 12.27 12.47
C ASP A 202 6.54 13.50 11.89
N PHE A 203 5.78 14.39 11.23
CA PHE A 203 6.31 15.58 10.58
C PHE A 203 6.92 16.53 11.61
N GLY A 204 8.17 16.95 11.36
CA GLY A 204 8.97 17.77 12.27
C GLY A 204 9.58 16.99 13.44
N ASN A 205 9.35 15.68 13.57
CA ASN A 205 9.96 14.87 14.63
C ASN A 205 11.43 14.57 14.30
N HIS A 206 12.34 15.09 15.12
CA HIS A 206 13.79 14.94 14.92
C HIS A 206 14.27 13.48 15.01
N ALA A 207 13.77 12.71 15.97
CA ALA A 207 14.15 11.31 16.13
C ALA A 207 13.72 10.46 14.91
N ARG A 208 12.51 10.68 14.37
CA ARG A 208 12.06 9.96 13.16
C ARG A 208 12.87 10.37 11.93
N PHE A 209 13.23 11.65 11.83
CA PHE A 209 14.08 12.13 10.75
C PHE A 209 15.45 11.46 10.77
N ILE A 210 16.12 11.41 11.93
CA ILE A 210 17.41 10.72 12.09
C ILE A 210 17.28 9.23 11.74
N GLN A 211 16.23 8.55 12.23
CA GLN A 211 16.00 7.15 11.89
C GLN A 211 15.83 6.92 10.39
N SER A 212 15.09 7.80 9.71
CA SER A 212 14.92 7.74 8.26
C SER A 212 16.25 7.92 7.54
N VAL A 213 16.97 9.01 7.82
CA VAL A 213 18.24 9.30 7.14
C VAL A 213 19.29 8.23 7.44
N GLY A 214 19.43 7.83 8.71
CA GLY A 214 20.38 6.80 9.12
C GLY A 214 20.10 5.44 8.48
N PHE A 215 18.82 5.04 8.37
CA PHE A 215 18.45 3.81 7.68
C PHE A 215 18.87 3.83 6.20
N HIS A 216 18.53 4.91 5.46
CA HIS A 216 18.85 4.99 4.04
C HIS A 216 20.36 5.16 3.80
N ALA A 217 21.08 5.84 4.69
CA ALA A 217 22.53 5.92 4.64
C ALA A 217 23.17 4.54 4.85
N ALA A 218 22.69 3.75 5.81
CA ALA A 218 23.16 2.38 6.02
C ALA A 218 22.89 1.48 4.81
N VAL A 219 21.70 1.58 4.20
CA VAL A 219 21.37 0.86 2.95
C VAL A 219 22.32 1.29 1.82
N PHE A 220 22.59 2.58 1.68
CA PHE A 220 23.51 3.08 0.64
C PHE A 220 24.94 2.57 0.86
N ILE A 221 25.46 2.62 2.09
CA ILE A 221 26.78 2.07 2.42
C ILE A 221 26.85 0.57 2.12
N GLY A 222 25.82 -0.18 2.52
CA GLY A 222 25.72 -1.61 2.19
C GLY A 222 25.70 -1.88 0.69
N ALA A 223 25.00 -1.04 -0.09
CA ALA A 223 24.97 -1.15 -1.55
C ALA A 223 26.32 -0.82 -2.20
N ILE A 224 27.09 0.14 -1.66
CA ILE A 224 28.48 0.39 -2.09
C ILE A 224 29.36 -0.82 -1.79
N ALA A 225 29.28 -1.35 -0.57
CA ALA A 225 30.08 -2.52 -0.19
C ALA A 225 29.78 -3.73 -1.08
N LEU A 226 28.49 -3.94 -1.39
CA LEU A 226 28.06 -4.98 -2.35
C LEU A 226 28.63 -4.72 -3.74
N ALA A 227 28.55 -3.48 -4.26
CA ALA A 227 29.12 -3.14 -5.57
C ALA A 227 30.65 -3.27 -5.62
N VAL A 228 31.37 -3.06 -4.52
CA VAL A 228 32.81 -3.31 -4.45
C VAL A 228 33.11 -4.81 -4.51
N ALA A 229 32.33 -5.64 -3.80
CA ALA A 229 32.49 -7.09 -3.80
C ALA A 229 32.00 -7.75 -5.11
N GLN A 230 30.97 -7.17 -5.72
CA GLN A 230 30.27 -7.66 -6.91
C GLN A 230 30.00 -6.48 -7.86
N PRO A 231 30.95 -6.12 -8.74
CA PRO A 231 30.87 -4.91 -9.57
C PRO A 231 29.60 -4.76 -10.42
N HIS A 232 28.96 -5.86 -10.80
CA HIS A 232 27.70 -5.83 -11.56
C HIS A 232 26.51 -5.26 -10.75
N THR A 233 26.60 -5.20 -9.42
CA THR A 233 25.54 -4.66 -8.56
C THR A 233 25.62 -3.14 -8.38
N TRP A 234 26.45 -2.42 -9.15
CA TRP A 234 26.52 -0.96 -9.09
C TRP A 234 25.16 -0.22 -9.24
N PRO A 235 24.13 -0.73 -9.97
CA PRO A 235 22.86 -0.02 -10.08
C PRO A 235 22.15 0.16 -8.74
N VAL A 236 22.26 -0.81 -7.82
CA VAL A 236 21.66 -0.67 -6.48
C VAL A 236 22.39 0.36 -5.62
N ALA A 237 23.70 0.58 -5.84
CA ALA A 237 24.43 1.66 -5.19
C ALA A 237 23.95 3.04 -5.67
N VAL A 238 23.75 3.20 -6.99
CA VAL A 238 23.24 4.46 -7.57
C VAL A 238 21.83 4.76 -7.07
N VAL A 239 20.93 3.78 -7.06
CA VAL A 239 19.59 3.97 -6.50
C VAL A 239 19.64 4.16 -4.99
N GLY A 240 20.55 3.48 -4.28
CA GLY A 240 20.82 3.70 -2.86
C GLY A 240 21.19 5.15 -2.56
N ALA A 241 22.05 5.76 -3.39
CA ALA A 241 22.42 7.17 -3.28
C ALA A 241 21.20 8.09 -3.44
N LEU A 242 20.37 7.82 -4.46
CA LEU A 242 19.12 8.55 -4.70
C LEU A 242 18.18 8.46 -3.49
N LEU A 243 17.99 7.26 -2.93
CA LEU A 243 17.13 7.03 -1.77
C LEU A 243 17.68 7.74 -0.52
N ALA A 244 18.98 7.69 -0.28
CA ALA A 244 19.64 8.40 0.82
C ALA A 244 19.48 9.91 0.68
N ALA A 245 19.80 10.48 -0.49
CA ALA A 245 19.65 11.92 -0.78
C ALA A 245 18.20 12.37 -0.61
N ARG A 246 17.25 11.61 -1.15
CA ARG A 246 15.80 11.86 -1.02
C ARG A 246 15.35 11.86 0.44
N SER A 247 15.83 10.90 1.23
CA SER A 247 15.44 10.73 2.63
C SER A 247 15.79 11.95 3.50
N TYR A 248 16.82 12.71 3.10
CA TYR A 248 17.22 13.95 3.73
C TYR A 248 16.54 15.17 3.09
N ALA A 249 16.66 15.32 1.77
CA ALA A 249 16.29 16.55 1.06
C ALA A 249 14.78 16.82 1.12
N VAL A 250 13.94 15.81 0.84
CA VAL A 250 12.49 16.02 0.72
C VAL A 250 11.87 16.41 2.07
N PRO A 251 12.12 15.70 3.19
CA PRO A 251 11.60 16.12 4.49
C PRO A 251 12.14 17.49 4.91
N ARG A 252 13.41 17.80 4.62
CA ARG A 252 14.01 19.08 5.00
C ARG A 252 13.39 20.26 4.25
N ILE A 253 13.16 20.11 2.95
CA ILE A 253 12.45 21.11 2.13
C ILE A 253 11.02 21.29 2.65
N ALA A 254 10.29 20.20 2.88
CA ALA A 254 8.92 20.25 3.40
C ALA A 254 8.84 20.97 4.75
N GLN A 255 9.79 20.70 5.66
CA GLN A 255 9.90 21.36 6.96
C GLN A 255 10.25 22.84 6.82
N ARG A 256 11.17 23.23 5.93
CA ARG A 256 11.49 24.64 5.67
C ARG A 256 10.28 25.44 5.18
N HIS A 257 9.43 24.82 4.36
CA HIS A 257 8.18 25.44 3.90
C HIS A 257 7.03 25.33 4.92
N GLY A 258 7.23 24.66 6.07
CA GLY A 258 6.21 24.46 7.10
C GLY A 258 5.01 23.62 6.63
N LYS A 259 5.11 22.89 5.52
CA LYS A 259 3.99 22.19 4.88
C LYS A 259 4.24 20.69 4.78
N ARG A 260 3.28 19.91 5.27
CA ARG A 260 3.25 18.45 5.09
C ARG A 260 2.99 18.09 3.62
N ILE A 261 3.55 16.98 3.16
CA ILE A 261 3.29 16.46 1.81
C ILE A 261 2.07 15.54 1.87
N PRO A 262 0.97 15.82 1.15
CA PRO A 262 -0.20 14.95 1.11
C PRO A 262 0.12 13.51 0.68
N PRO A 263 -0.51 12.47 1.29
CA PRO A 263 -0.24 11.06 0.98
C PRO A 263 -0.34 10.71 -0.52
N LYS A 264 -1.23 11.38 -1.27
CA LYS A 264 -1.36 11.18 -2.72
C LYS A 264 -0.05 11.47 -3.47
N TYR A 265 0.65 12.55 -3.13
CA TYR A 265 1.88 12.95 -3.82
C TYR A 265 3.05 12.10 -3.35
N VAL A 266 3.08 11.72 -2.08
CA VAL A 266 4.06 10.74 -1.58
C VAL A 266 3.95 9.44 -2.37
N GLY A 267 2.74 8.92 -2.55
CA GLY A 267 2.50 7.70 -3.33
C GLY A 267 2.87 7.83 -4.81
N MET A 268 2.64 8.99 -5.45
CA MET A 268 3.07 9.22 -6.84
C MET A 268 4.60 9.22 -6.97
N ILE A 269 5.30 9.90 -6.06
CA ILE A 269 6.77 9.94 -6.06
C ILE A 269 7.33 8.54 -5.76
N ASP A 270 6.75 7.83 -4.79
CA ASP A 270 7.14 6.44 -4.49
C ASP A 270 6.90 5.53 -5.68
N GLY A 271 5.82 5.73 -6.45
CA GLY A 271 5.58 4.99 -7.70
C GLY A 271 6.72 5.16 -8.71
N LEU A 272 7.14 6.40 -8.97
CA LEU A 272 8.27 6.69 -9.86
C LEU A 272 9.60 6.12 -9.31
N VAL A 273 9.85 6.28 -8.01
CA VAL A 273 11.06 5.73 -7.36
C VAL A 273 11.07 4.20 -7.44
N THR A 274 9.92 3.56 -7.33
CA THR A 274 9.80 2.10 -7.43
C THR A 274 10.25 1.58 -8.81
N VAL A 275 10.06 2.35 -9.88
CA VAL A 275 10.58 1.98 -11.21
C VAL A 275 12.10 1.89 -11.20
N PHE A 276 12.79 2.89 -10.64
CA PHE A 276 14.25 2.84 -10.52
C PHE A 276 14.73 1.69 -9.64
N VAL A 277 14.03 1.42 -8.54
CA VAL A 277 14.31 0.28 -7.63
C VAL A 277 14.18 -1.05 -8.36
N VAL A 278 13.13 -1.23 -9.17
CA VAL A 278 12.90 -2.42 -9.99
C VAL A 278 13.98 -2.58 -11.06
N VAL A 279 14.29 -1.52 -11.79
CA VAL A 279 15.34 -1.54 -12.82
C VAL A 279 16.71 -1.87 -12.22
N ALA A 280 17.04 -1.29 -11.07
CA ALA A 280 18.29 -1.61 -10.38
C ALA A 280 18.33 -3.05 -9.88
N ALA A 281 17.22 -3.58 -9.36
CA ALA A 281 17.13 -4.98 -8.94
C ALA A 281 17.32 -5.94 -10.13
N PHE A 282 16.66 -5.66 -11.26
CA PHE A 282 16.78 -6.46 -12.47
C PHE A 282 18.19 -6.42 -13.05
N ALA A 283 18.81 -5.24 -13.10
CA ALA A 283 20.18 -5.09 -13.60
C ALA A 283 21.24 -5.71 -12.69
N ALA A 284 21.02 -5.71 -11.37
CA ALA A 284 21.98 -6.24 -10.40
C ALA A 284 21.81 -7.74 -10.13
N PHE A 285 20.59 -8.28 -10.20
CA PHE A 285 20.26 -9.63 -9.72
C PHE A 285 19.42 -10.45 -10.69
N GLY A 286 19.17 -9.95 -11.90
CA GLY A 286 18.32 -10.60 -12.91
C GLY A 286 19.05 -11.49 -13.91
N SER A 287 20.34 -11.72 -13.72
CA SER A 287 21.19 -12.57 -14.56
C SER A 287 21.10 -14.04 -14.20
#